data_AF-A0A1Q4XRJ1-F1
#
_entry.id   AF-A0A1Q4XRJ1-F1
#
_cell.length_a   1.000
_cell.length_b   1.000
_cell.length_c   1.000
_cell.angle_alpha   90.00
_cell.angle_beta   90.00
_cell.angle_gamma   90.00
#
_symmetry.space_group_name_H-M   'P 1'
#
loop_
_entity.id
_entity.type
_entity.pdbx_description
1 polymer ?
#
loop_
_entity_poly.entity_id
_entity_poly.type
_entity_poly.pdbx_seq_one_letter_code
_entity_poly.pdbx_strand_id
1 'polypeptide(L)' 'MRFRGGTDPRQAADRLVAIGMEVVSSGAGSVIGNVSPEVLRMIGRETWVLAVEAPRTLRSLQGN' A
#
# COMPACT_ATOMS: atom_id res chain seq x y z
N MET A 1 -1.11 -0.13 5.34
CA MET A 1 0.07 -0.61 4.58
C MET A 1 0.37 0.37 3.46
N ARG A 2 1.64 0.64 3.11
CA ARG A 2 2.01 1.62 2.06
C ARG A 2 2.75 0.92 0.91
N PHE A 3 2.29 1.14 -0.33
CA PHE A 3 2.88 0.61 -1.56
C PHE A 3 3.70 1.69 -2.28
N ARG A 4 4.77 1.34 -3.02
CA ARG A 4 5.41 2.25 -4.01
C ARG A 4 5.25 1.65 -5.40
N GLY A 5 4.69 2.40 -6.35
CA GLY A 5 4.51 1.95 -7.74
C GLY A 5 5.29 2.83 -8.72
N GLY A 6 5.80 2.22 -9.80
CA GLY A 6 6.40 2.94 -10.95
C GLY A 6 5.38 3.50 -11.96
N THR A 7 4.09 3.46 -11.64
CA THR A 7 2.95 3.80 -12.51
C THR A 7 2.09 4.87 -11.86
N ASP A 8 1.23 5.55 -12.64
CA ASP A 8 0.28 6.56 -12.16
C ASP A 8 -0.44 6.09 -10.87
N PRO A 9 -0.41 6.87 -9.77
CA PRO A 9 -1.00 6.47 -8.49
C PRO A 9 -2.49 6.12 -8.54
N ARG A 10 -3.27 6.73 -9.45
CA ARG A 10 -4.69 6.41 -9.63
C ARG A 10 -4.86 5.04 -10.25
N GLN A 11 -4.11 4.76 -11.33
CA GLN A 11 -4.13 3.45 -11.96
C GLN A 11 -3.66 2.34 -10.99
N ALA A 12 -2.65 2.63 -10.16
CA ALA A 12 -2.21 1.70 -9.13
C ALA A 12 -3.30 1.45 -8.08
N ALA A 13 -4.00 2.50 -7.62
CA ALA A 13 -5.11 2.36 -6.68
C ALA A 13 -6.25 1.51 -7.27
N ASP A 14 -6.65 1.77 -8.52
CA ASP A 14 -7.71 1.03 -9.20
C ASP A 14 -7.38 -0.47 -9.33
N ARG A 15 -6.14 -0.80 -9.70
CA ARG A 15 -5.66 -2.19 -9.77
C ARG A 15 -5.69 -2.88 -8.40
N LEU A 16 -5.31 -2.17 -7.35
CA LEU A 16 -5.32 -2.70 -5.98
C LEU A 16 -6.77 -2.92 -5.50
N VAL A 17 -7.69 -2.02 -5.82
CA VAL A 17 -9.13 -2.21 -5.52
C VAL A 17 -9.67 -3.45 -6.23
N ALA A 18 -9.30 -3.66 -7.50
CA ALA A 18 -9.76 -4.81 -8.29
C ALA A 18 -9.34 -6.17 -7.70
N ILE A 19 -8.25 -6.22 -6.95
CA ILE A 19 -7.78 -7.44 -6.25
C ILE A 19 -8.21 -7.51 -4.79
N GLY A 20 -9.10 -6.61 -4.34
CA GLY A 20 -9.74 -6.66 -3.02
C GLY A 20 -9.06 -5.82 -1.94
N MET A 21 -8.21 -4.85 -2.29
CA MET A 21 -7.73 -3.86 -1.34
C MET A 21 -8.79 -2.78 -1.08
N GLU A 22 -8.99 -2.42 0.18
CA GLU A 22 -9.73 -1.22 0.55
C GLU A 22 -8.76 -0.03 0.61
N VAL A 23 -8.82 0.85 -0.39
CA VAL A 23 -7.94 2.03 -0.47
C VAL A 23 -8.45 3.14 0.44
N VAL A 24 -7.57 3.59 1.34
CA VAL A 24 -7.83 4.72 2.25
C VAL A 24 -7.26 6.02 1.69
N SER A 25 -6.09 5.95 1.04
CA SER A 25 -5.43 7.12 0.47
C SER A 25 -4.49 6.73 -0.68
N SER A 26 -4.32 7.59 -1.67
CA SER A 26 -3.34 7.43 -2.74
C SER A 26 -2.67 8.77 -3.06
N GLY A 27 -1.37 8.75 -3.38
CA GLY A 27 -0.60 9.94 -3.69
C GLY A 27 0.91 9.73 -3.59
N ALA A 28 1.68 10.62 -4.24
CA ALA A 28 3.15 10.61 -4.22
C ALA A 28 3.77 9.22 -4.54
N GLY A 29 3.24 8.56 -5.58
CA GLY A 29 3.69 7.22 -5.98
C GLY A 29 3.37 6.12 -4.97
N SER A 30 2.43 6.37 -4.05
CA SER A 30 2.05 5.40 -3.02
C SER A 30 0.55 5.22 -2.87
N VAL A 31 0.15 4.01 -2.46
CA VAL A 31 -1.24 3.68 -2.09
C VAL A 31 -1.25 3.15 -0.67
N ILE A 32 -2.22 3.60 0.12
CA ILE A 32 -2.42 3.23 1.53
C ILE A 32 -3.81 2.64 1.68
N GLY A 33 -3.90 1.53 2.38
CA GLY A 33 -5.18 0.90 2.67
C GLY A 33 -5.08 -0.38 3.49
N ASN A 34 -6.23 -1.04 3.60
CA ASN A 34 -6.42 -2.30 4.29
C ASN A 34 -6.45 -3.45 3.27
N VAL A 35 -5.81 -4.55 3.63
CA VAL A 35 -5.74 -5.76 2.81
C VAL A 35 -5.83 -6.99 3.69
N SER A 36 -6.45 -8.06 3.18
CA SER A 36 -6.35 -9.37 3.83
C SER A 36 -4.95 -9.98 3.59
N PRO A 37 -4.53 -10.97 4.40
CA PRO A 37 -3.26 -11.67 4.18
C PRO A 37 -3.17 -12.34 2.80
N GLU A 38 -4.29 -12.79 2.24
CA GLU A 38 -4.35 -13.37 0.90
C GLU A 38 -4.09 -12.31 -0.18
N VAL A 39 -4.79 -11.18 -0.09
CA VAL A 39 -4.60 -10.04 -1.00
C VAL A 39 -3.17 -9.51 -0.93
N LEU A 40 -2.58 -9.45 0.26
CA LEU A 40 -1.18 -9.08 0.43
C LEU A 40 -0.22 -10.00 -0.34
N ARG A 41 -0.45 -11.32 -0.33
CA ARG A 41 0.37 -12.26 -1.11
C ARG A 41 0.20 -12.04 -2.61
N MET A 42 -0.99 -11.67 -3.08
CA MET A 42 -1.22 -11.33 -4.49
C MET A 42 -0.45 -10.07 -4.86
N ILE A 43 -0.52 -9.02 -4.03
CA ILE A 43 0.20 -7.76 -4.29
C ILE A 43 1.71 -7.97 -4.34
N GLY A 44 2.27 -8.84 -3.49
CA GLY A 44 3.70 -9.17 -3.53
C GLY A 44 4.17 -9.86 -4.82
N ARG A 45 3.25 -10.31 -5.69
CA ARG A 45 3.56 -10.90 -7.00
C ARG A 45 3.48 -9.88 -8.15
N GLU A 46 2.97 -8.69 -7.89
CA GLU A 46 2.83 -7.63 -8.88
C GLU A 46 4.19 -6.97 -9.16
N THR A 47 4.68 -7.09 -10.40
CA THR A 47 6.03 -6.62 -10.79
C THR A 47 6.20 -5.11 -10.74
N TRP A 48 5.09 -4.36 -10.73
CA TRP A 48 5.08 -2.89 -10.66
C TRP A 48 5.07 -2.37 -9.21
N VAL A 49 4.94 -3.25 -8.22
CA VAL A 49 5.02 -2.93 -6.79
C VAL A 49 6.47 -3.02 -6.33
N LEU A 50 7.04 -1.87 -5.97
CA LEU A 50 8.44 -1.74 -5.60
C LEU A 50 8.69 -2.08 -4.13
N ALA A 51 7.71 -1.83 -3.26
CA ALA A 51 7.82 -2.08 -1.83
C ALA A 51 6.43 -2.17 -1.19
N VAL A 52 6.38 -2.92 -0.09
CA VAL A 52 5.20 -3.05 0.75
C VAL A 52 5.59 -2.83 2.22
N GLU A 53 5.02 -1.80 2.84
CA GLU A 53 5.35 -1.43 4.23
C GLU A 53 4.17 -1.66 5.19
N ALA A 54 4.42 -2.35 6.30
CA ALA A 54 3.47 -2.46 7.40
C ALA A 54 3.17 -1.07 8.01
N PRO A 55 2.00 -0.87 8.63
CA PRO A 55 1.73 0.36 9.38
C PRO A 55 2.83 0.60 10.41
N ARG A 56 3.52 1.73 10.32
CA ARG A 56 4.45 2.14 11.36
C ARG A 56 3.61 2.70 12.50
N THR A 57 3.57 2.00 13.63
CA THR A 57 3.20 2.65 14.88
C THR A 57 4.29 3.70 15.15
N LEU A 58 3.91 4.97 15.12
CA LEU A 58 4.76 6.02 15.70
C LEU A 58 4.88 5.66 17.18
N ARG A 59 5.98 5.01 17.57
CA ARG A 59 6.39 5.01 18.98
C ARG A 59 6.57 6.48 19.29
N SER A 60 5.66 7.01 20.09
CA SER A 60 5.68 8.40 20.52
C SER A 60 7.12 8.71 20.91
N LEU A 61 7.71 9.72 20.27
CA LEU A 61 8.84 10.45 20.84
C LEU A 61 8.31 11.13 22.11
N GLN A 62 8.04 10.34 23.15
CA GLN A 62 8.04 10.82 24.52
C GLN A 62 9.52 10.92 24.91
N GLY A 63 10.22 11.92 24.36
CA GLY A 63 11.30 12.59 25.08
C GLY A 63 10.61 13.53 26.08
N ASN A 64 10.75 13.33 27.38
CA ASN A 64 11.92 13.65 28.21
C ASN A 64 12.21 15.15 28.21
#